data_AF-A0A7W6TZR3-F1
#
_entry.id   AF-A0A7W6TZR3-F1
#
_cell.length_a   1.000
_cell.length_b   1.000
_cell.length_c   1.000
_cell.angle_alpha   90.00
_cell.angle_beta   90.00
_cell.angle_gamma   90.00
#
_symmetry.space_group_name_H-M   'P 1'
#
loop_
_entity.id
_entity.type
_entity.pdbx_description
1 polymer ?
#
loop_
_entity_poly.entity_id
_entity_poly.type
_entity_poly.pdbx_seq_one_letter_code
_entity_poly.pdbx_strand_id
1 'polypeptide(L)'
;MSHLILSTNHLDEDVLAPSRLANVVVGFNLRFVWRKLPPEEQLLLGLERRSAKHGNPGDHWLDEACRGSLEGFGTRDIGFFELCAKFDSIEIGSTLDQTISLC
;
A
#
# COMPACT_ATOMS: atom_id res chain seq x y z
N MET A 1 -1.18 -19.22 -5.29
CA MET A 1 -1.23 -18.38 -4.10
C MET A 1 -1.00 -16.95 -4.55
N SER A 2 -1.83 -16.03 -4.07
CA SER A 2 -1.79 -14.62 -4.41
C SER A 2 -0.91 -13.88 -3.40
N HIS A 3 0.14 -13.21 -3.89
CA HIS A 3 1.14 -12.53 -3.05
C HIS A 3 1.14 -11.02 -3.32
N LEU A 4 1.04 -10.23 -2.25
CA LEU A 4 1.14 -8.77 -2.28
C LEU A 4 2.46 -8.32 -1.65
N ILE A 5 3.24 -7.50 -2.36
CA ILE A 5 4.35 -6.77 -1.77
C ILE A 5 3.96 -5.31 -1.56
N LEU A 6 4.10 -4.84 -0.33
CA LEU A 6 4.02 -3.43 0.03
C LEU A 6 5.44 -2.86 0.03
N SER A 7 5.74 -2.02 -0.94
CA SER A 7 7.03 -1.32 -0.99
C SER A 7 6.94 0.02 -0.28
N THR A 8 7.95 0.31 0.55
CA THR A 8 8.09 1.60 1.24
C THR A 8 8.82 2.65 0.39
N ASN A 9 9.23 2.33 -0.83
CA ASN A 9 9.96 3.23 -1.72
C ASN A 9 9.45 3.10 -3.17
N HIS A 10 9.03 4.20 -3.79
CA HIS A 10 8.47 4.19 -5.16
C HIS A 10 9.43 3.59 -6.20
N LEU A 11 10.74 3.58 -5.93
CA LEU A 11 11.74 2.96 -6.79
C LEU A 11 11.64 1.42 -6.80
N ASP A 12 11.08 0.79 -5.77
CA ASP A 12 10.99 -0.67 -5.74
C ASP A 12 9.82 -1.20 -6.59
N GLU A 13 8.79 -0.40 -6.87
CA GLU A 13 7.69 -0.81 -7.77
C GLU A 13 8.23 -1.17 -9.17
N ASP A 14 9.11 -0.32 -9.71
CA ASP A 14 9.70 -0.51 -11.05
C ASP A 14 10.69 -1.69 -11.11
N VAL A 15 11.31 -2.05 -9.97
CA VAL A 15 12.28 -3.15 -9.87
C VAL A 15 11.60 -4.49 -9.56
N LEU A 16 10.56 -4.48 -8.72
CA LEU A 16 9.89 -5.68 -8.24
C LEU A 16 8.76 -6.13 -9.15
N ALA A 17 8.02 -5.23 -9.80
CA ALA A 17 6.94 -5.61 -10.71
C ALA A 17 7.40 -6.52 -11.88
N PRO A 18 8.59 -6.32 -12.49
CA PRO A 18 9.09 -7.21 -13.54
C PRO A 18 9.57 -8.58 -13.05
N SER A 19 9.87 -8.73 -11.76
CA SER A 19 10.55 -9.91 -11.21
C SER A 19 9.68 -11.16 -11.05
N ARG A 20 8.36 -11.04 -11.22
CA ARG A 20 7.34 -12.08 -10.92
C ARG A 20 7.35 -12.59 -9.46
N LEU A 21 8.02 -11.90 -8.55
CA LEU A 21 8.05 -12.25 -7.12
C LEU A 21 6.71 -11.99 -6.41
N ALA A 22 5.86 -11.13 -6.98
CA ALA A 22 4.52 -10.86 -6.46
C ALA A 22 3.49 -10.73 -7.59
N ASN A 23 2.23 -10.96 -7.23
CA ASN A 23 1.11 -10.69 -8.11
C ASN A 23 0.83 -9.19 -8.21
N VAL A 24 1.10 -8.45 -7.12
CA VAL A 24 0.95 -7.00 -7.03
C VAL A 24 2.08 -6.43 -6.19
N VAL A 25 2.64 -5.30 -6.63
CA VAL A 25 3.52 -4.45 -5.84
C VAL A 25 2.86 -3.09 -5.70
N VAL A 26 2.65 -2.63 -4.46
CA VAL A 26 2.10 -1.31 -4.18
C VAL A 26 3.12 -0.48 -3.42
N GLY A 27 3.41 0.71 -3.93
CA GLY A 27 4.10 1.79 -3.24
C GLY A 27 3.23 2.25 -2.08
N PHE A 28 3.48 1.66 -0.92
CA PHE A 28 2.80 1.96 0.32
C PHE A 28 3.61 2.99 1.09
N ASN A 29 3.61 4.22 0.57
CA ASN A 29 4.29 5.35 1.16
C ASN A 29 3.33 6.10 2.10
N LEU A 30 2.74 5.37 3.06
CA LEU A 30 2.29 6.04 4.27
C LEU A 30 3.53 6.72 4.80
N ARG A 31 3.49 8.05 4.90
CA ARG A 31 4.56 8.91 5.38
C ARG A 31 4.86 8.62 6.86
N PHE A 32 5.29 7.41 7.20
CA PHE A 32 6.08 7.03 8.37
C PHE A 32 7.50 7.59 8.23
N VAL A 33 7.64 8.78 7.61
CA VAL A 33 8.86 9.57 7.72
C VAL A 33 9.13 9.84 9.19
N TRP A 34 10.35 10.23 9.50
CA TRP A 34 10.90 10.62 10.82
C TRP A 34 10.15 11.77 11.54
N ARG A 35 8.90 12.04 11.18
CA ARG A 35 7.97 12.93 11.83
C ARG A 35 7.09 12.16 12.81
N LYS A 36 6.41 12.90 13.68
CA LYS A 36 5.44 12.34 14.62
C LYS A 36 4.36 11.57 13.86
N LEU A 37 4.16 10.32 14.24
CA LEU A 37 3.09 9.48 13.73
C LEU A 37 1.73 10.20 13.87
N PRO A 38 0.86 10.20 12.84
CA PRO A 38 -0.49 10.72 12.96
C PRO A 38 -1.26 10.02 14.10
N PRO A 39 -2.26 10.67 14.72
CA PRO A 39 -3.15 10.01 15.66
C PRO A 39 -3.79 8.76 15.04
N GLU A 40 -4.06 7.75 15.86
CA GLU A 40 -4.66 6.48 15.43
C GLU A 40 -5.90 6.67 14.57
N GLU A 41 -6.79 7.58 14.96
CA GLU A 41 -8.01 7.90 14.20
C GLU A 41 -7.72 8.38 12.78
N GLN A 42 -6.67 9.19 12.59
CA GLN A 42 -6.27 9.67 11.26
C GLN A 42 -5.61 8.57 10.44
N LEU A 43 -4.85 7.68 11.08
CA LEU A 43 -4.27 6.50 10.42
C LEU A 43 -5.39 5.57 9.92
N LEU A 44 -6.35 5.25 10.80
CA LEU A 44 -7.47 4.38 10.44
C LEU A 44 -8.31 5.01 9.34
N LEU A 45 -8.62 6.32 9.44
CA LEU A 45 -9.34 7.05 8.40
C LEU A 45 -8.64 6.90 7.04
N GLY A 46 -7.32 7.12 6.97
CA GLY A 46 -6.59 7.03 5.71
C GLY A 46 -6.51 5.63 5.09
N LEU A 47 -6.84 4.58 5.86
CA LEU A 47 -6.87 3.18 5.45
C LEU A 47 -8.29 2.66 5.16
N GLU A 48 -9.33 3.43 5.48
CA GLU A 48 -10.72 3.13 5.13
C GLU A 48 -10.94 3.12 3.60
N ARG A 49 -12.12 2.65 3.18
CA ARG A 49 -12.60 2.91 1.82
C ARG A 49 -12.68 4.41 1.56
N ARG A 50 -12.32 4.82 0.34
CA ARG A 50 -12.47 6.22 -0.07
C ARG A 50 -13.94 6.63 0.05
N SER A 51 -14.13 7.85 0.56
CA SER A 51 -15.43 8.46 0.81
C SER A 51 -15.28 9.98 0.83
N ALA A 52 -16.39 10.71 1.00
CA ALA A 52 -16.37 12.16 1.12
C ALA A 52 -15.52 12.71 2.28
N LYS A 53 -15.14 11.86 3.26
CA LYS A 53 -14.20 12.22 4.33
C LYS A 53 -12.77 12.48 3.82
N HIS A 54 -12.42 11.95 2.65
CA HIS A 54 -11.10 12.03 2.03
C HIS A 54 -11.08 13.21 1.05
N GLY A 55 -11.16 14.42 1.59
CA GLY A 55 -11.37 15.64 0.82
C GLY A 55 -10.09 16.25 0.24
N ASN A 56 -8.93 15.90 0.78
CA ASN A 56 -7.64 16.46 0.38
C ASN A 56 -6.73 15.38 -0.24
N PRO A 57 -5.85 15.76 -1.18
CA PRO A 57 -4.80 14.87 -1.66
C PRO A 57 -3.91 14.40 -0.50
N GLY A 58 -3.74 13.09 -0.37
CA GLY A 58 -2.95 12.45 0.69
C GLY A 58 -3.79 12.01 1.89
N ASP A 59 -5.09 12.30 1.91
CA ASP A 59 -6.00 11.80 2.96
C ASP A 59 -6.26 10.29 2.80
N HIS A 60 -6.09 9.72 1.61
CA HIS A 60 -6.33 8.31 1.34
C HIS A 60 -5.04 7.59 0.91
N TRP A 61 -4.81 6.36 1.38
CA TRP A 61 -3.59 5.58 1.13
C TRP A 61 -3.25 5.37 -0.36
N LEU A 62 -4.25 5.38 -1.25
CA LEU A 62 -4.04 5.30 -2.71
C LEU A 62 -3.60 6.61 -3.38
N ASP A 63 -3.63 7.75 -2.68
CA ASP A 63 -3.24 9.03 -3.29
C ASP A 63 -1.77 9.07 -3.70
N GLU A 64 -0.94 8.29 -3.02
CA GLU A 64 0.51 8.18 -3.27
C GLU A 64 0.88 6.88 -4.03
N ALA A 65 -0.08 5.99 -4.29
CA ALA A 65 0.16 4.73 -5.00
C ALA A 65 0.20 4.94 -6.53
N CYS A 66 1.08 4.22 -7.24
CA CYS A 66 1.10 4.26 -8.70
C CYS A 66 -0.23 3.79 -9.29
N ARG A 67 -0.82 4.60 -10.18
CA ARG A 67 -2.18 4.37 -10.72
C ARG A 67 -2.38 3.05 -11.48
N GLY A 68 -1.30 2.37 -11.88
CA GLY A 68 -1.34 1.13 -12.65
C GLY A 68 -1.17 -0.15 -11.82
N SER A 69 -0.70 -0.08 -10.57
CA SER A 69 -0.35 -1.30 -9.81
C SER A 69 -1.56 -2.11 -9.34
N LEU A 70 -2.77 -1.54 -9.36
CA LEU A 70 -4.00 -2.15 -8.85
C LEU A 70 -5.04 -2.43 -9.93
N GLU A 71 -4.66 -2.38 -11.19
CA GLU A 71 -5.56 -2.76 -12.29
C GLU A 71 -6.02 -4.22 -12.11
N GLY A 72 -7.35 -4.43 -12.09
CA GLY A 72 -7.96 -5.74 -11.84
C GLY A 72 -8.28 -6.09 -10.38
N PHE A 73 -7.86 -5.28 -9.40
CA PHE A 73 -8.09 -5.56 -7.97
C PHE A 73 -9.26 -4.78 -7.34
N GLY A 74 -9.90 -3.86 -8.06
CA GLY A 74 -11.08 -3.14 -7.58
C GLY A 74 -11.13 -1.69 -8.06
N THR A 75 -11.96 -0.88 -7.39
CA THR A 75 -12.07 0.56 -7.64
C THR A 75 -10.94 1.33 -6.94
N ARG A 76 -10.77 2.62 -7.28
CA ARG A 76 -9.90 3.57 -6.55
C ARG A 76 -10.40 3.93 -5.14
N ASP A 77 -11.42 3.22 -4.68
CA ASP A 77 -12.07 3.43 -3.39
C ASP A 77 -11.90 2.24 -2.44
N ILE A 78 -11.16 1.21 -2.84
CA ILE A 78 -10.89 0.05 -1.99
C ILE A 78 -10.10 0.47 -0.74
N GLY A 79 -10.54 0.00 0.43
CA GLY A 79 -9.81 0.19 1.68
C GLY A 79 -8.55 -0.66 1.71
N PHE A 80 -7.55 -0.25 2.47
CA PHE A 80 -6.25 -0.93 2.49
C PHE A 80 -6.37 -2.38 2.97
N PHE A 81 -7.05 -2.60 4.10
CA PHE A 81 -7.27 -3.95 4.64
C PHE A 81 -8.14 -4.83 3.72
N GLU A 82 -9.05 -4.22 2.97
CA GLU A 82 -9.86 -4.95 1.99
C GLU A 82 -9.04 -5.43 0.79
N LEU A 83 -8.02 -4.65 0.39
CA LEU A 83 -7.05 -5.11 -0.60
C LEU A 83 -6.23 -6.27 -0.02
N CYS A 84 -5.65 -6.10 1.16
CA CYS A 84 -4.85 -7.12 1.84
C CYS A 84 -5.58 -8.46 1.96
N ALA A 85 -6.86 -8.44 2.30
CA ALA A 85 -7.70 -9.65 2.41
C ALA A 85 -7.90 -10.42 1.09
N LYS A 86 -7.52 -9.87 -0.07
CA LYS A 86 -7.56 -10.55 -1.36
C LYS A 86 -6.33 -11.41 -1.65
N PHE A 87 -5.30 -11.32 -0.80
CA PHE A 87 -4.04 -12.02 -0.97
C PHE A 87 -3.85 -13.09 0.11
N ASP A 88 -3.24 -14.20 -0.28
CA ASP A 88 -2.91 -15.31 0.63
C ASP A 88 -1.70 -14.99 1.52
N SER A 89 -0.81 -14.11 1.04
CA SER A 89 0.35 -13.63 1.79
C SER A 89 0.69 -12.18 1.46
N ILE A 90 1.25 -11.47 2.44
CA ILE A 90 1.64 -10.07 2.35
C ILE A 90 3.06 -9.92 2.87
N GLU A 91 3.91 -9.26 2.10
CA GLU A 91 5.29 -8.94 2.46
C GLU A 91 5.51 -7.43 2.45
N ILE A 92 6.28 -6.92 3.41
CA ILE A 92 6.78 -5.54 3.39
C ILE A 92 8.21 -5.55 2.88
N GLY A 93 8.43 -4.90 1.74
CA GLY A 93 9.74 -4.73 1.12
C GLY A 93 10.31 -3.33 1.33
N SER A 94 11.62 -3.26 1.56
CA SER A 94 12.38 -2.03 1.40
C SER A 94 13.68 -2.35 0.65
N THR A 95 14.19 -1.40 -0.14
CA THR A 95 15.51 -1.50 -0.78
C THR A 95 16.68 -1.61 0.22
N LEU A 96 16.41 -1.55 1.53
CA LEU A 96 17.34 -1.78 2.64
C LEU A 96 16.99 -3.09 3.38
N ASP A 97 17.04 -4.21 2.68
CA ASP A 97 17.36 -5.57 3.20
C ASP A 97 16.69 -6.02 4.51
N GLN A 98 15.45 -5.58 4.77
CA GLN A 98 14.66 -6.02 5.93
C GLN A 98 13.23 -6.32 5.49
N THR A 99 12.99 -7.58 5.15
CA THR A 99 11.64 -8.15 4.98
C THR A 99 10.98 -8.26 6.35
N ILE A 100 9.88 -7.55 6.57
CA ILE A 100 8.99 -7.77 7.72
C ILE A 100 7.80 -8.58 7.22
N SER A 101 7.68 -9.82 7.71
CA SER A 101 6.53 -10.69 7.44
C SER A 101 5.45 -10.43 8.48
N LEU A 102 4.25 -10.04 8.01
CA LEU A 102 3.06 -9.94 8.86
C LEU A 102 2.33 -11.30 8.78
N CYS A 103 2.46 -12.10 9.84
CA CYS A 103 1.72 -13.34 10.04
C CYS A 103 0.40 -13.08 10.77
#